data_AF-A0A957DPQ3-F1
#
_entry.id   AF-A0A957DPQ3-F1
#
_cell.length_a   1.000
_cell.length_b   1.000
_cell.length_c   1.000
_cell.angle_alpha   90.00
_cell.angle_beta   90.00
_cell.angle_gamma   90.00
#
_symmetry.space_group_name_H-M   'P 1'
#
loop_
_entity.id
_entity.type
_entity.pdbx_description
1 polymer ?
#
loop_
_entity_poly.entity_id
_entity_poly.type
_entity_poly.pdbx_seq_one_letter_code
_entity_poly.pdbx_strand_id
1 'polypeptide(L)'
;KLEIHYTEFLPGSILSRFMVGMMATLDRQTSWRQGAVLAFEDNRALVRADLEARKLFITITGTEATRRGLLNTVRMQLHAIHATFPNLPRTEQIPIPDQPDKTIAYHALCNLEAKGIERHYDPVNDVELDVKQLLAGIETPALRRERQVQELLLAEFNLEGLQQLCFDLDVDYENLPGETKAAKTRELVQFMGRRGRLDELESKLRGGRGM
;
A
#
# COMPACT_ATOMS: atom_id res chain seq x y z
N LYS A 1 -1.88 8.28 -10.60
CA LYS A 1 -2.88 8.84 -9.66
C LYS A 1 -3.54 7.64 -8.97
N LEU A 2 -3.84 7.74 -7.67
CA LEU A 2 -4.53 6.74 -6.86
C LEU A 2 -5.55 7.46 -5.98
N GLU A 3 -6.67 6.83 -5.68
CA GLU A 3 -7.68 7.34 -4.77
C GLU A 3 -7.95 6.35 -3.63
N ILE A 4 -8.30 6.85 -2.45
CA ILE A 4 -8.80 6.04 -1.34
C ILE A 4 -10.20 6.53 -1.00
N HIS A 5 -11.19 5.67 -1.19
CA HIS A 5 -12.59 5.98 -0.96
C HIS A 5 -13.02 5.38 0.39
N TYR A 6 -13.63 6.20 1.23
CA TYR A 6 -14.13 5.80 2.55
C TYR A 6 -15.64 5.66 2.51
N THR A 7 -16.16 4.50 2.89
CA THR A 7 -17.59 4.18 2.73
C THR A 7 -18.48 5.01 3.66
N GLU A 8 -18.04 5.16 4.92
CA GLU A 8 -18.83 5.81 5.96
C GLU A 8 -18.39 7.26 6.14
N PHE A 9 -17.14 7.47 6.59
CA PHE A 9 -16.57 8.79 6.82
C PHE A 9 -15.05 8.79 6.60
N LEU A 10 -14.50 9.98 6.32
CA LEU A 10 -13.06 10.23 6.28
C LEU A 10 -12.62 10.89 7.59
N PRO A 11 -11.85 10.21 8.47
CA PRO A 11 -11.35 10.84 9.70
C PRO A 11 -10.45 12.05 9.39
N GLY A 12 -10.80 13.22 9.94
CA GLY A 12 -10.07 14.47 9.69
C GLY A 12 -8.62 14.46 10.19
N SER A 13 -8.25 13.52 11.06
CA SER A 13 -6.88 13.37 11.57
C SER A 13 -5.95 12.58 10.65
N ILE A 14 -6.46 11.95 9.58
CA ILE A 14 -5.61 11.13 8.69
C ILE A 14 -4.54 11.99 8.03
N LEU A 15 -4.93 13.16 7.48
CA LEU A 15 -3.98 13.98 6.73
C LEU A 15 -2.93 14.63 7.65
N SER A 16 -3.32 15.08 8.85
CA SER A 16 -2.36 15.63 9.81
C SER A 16 -1.35 14.59 10.28
N ARG A 17 -1.81 13.37 10.59
CA ARG A 17 -0.91 12.25 10.95
C ARG A 17 -0.03 11.81 9.78
N PHE A 18 -0.55 11.89 8.56
CA PHE A 18 0.23 11.63 7.35
C PHE A 18 1.36 12.66 7.19
N MET A 19 1.05 13.95 7.31
CA MET A 19 2.05 15.02 7.25
C MET A 19 3.14 14.84 8.32
N VAL A 20 2.74 14.57 9.57
CA VAL A 20 3.70 14.33 10.67
C VAL A 20 4.61 13.14 10.37
N GLY A 21 4.06 12.03 9.90
CA GLY A 21 4.87 10.85 9.56
C GLY A 21 5.77 11.03 8.34
N MET A 22 5.42 11.93 7.42
CA MET A 22 6.19 12.23 6.22
C MET A 22 7.07 13.49 6.35
N MET A 23 7.28 14.00 7.57
CA MET A 23 7.85 15.32 7.82
C MET A 23 9.21 15.56 7.15
N ALA A 24 10.07 14.55 7.06
CA ALA A 24 11.38 14.66 6.42
C ALA A 24 11.31 14.90 4.89
N THR A 25 10.18 14.54 4.28
CA THR A 25 9.93 14.65 2.82
C THR A 25 8.91 15.72 2.46
N LEU A 26 8.35 16.42 3.45
CA LEU A 26 7.36 17.48 3.21
C LEU A 26 8.00 18.71 2.58
N ASP A 27 7.39 19.19 1.50
CA ASP A 27 7.59 20.55 1.04
C ASP A 27 6.76 21.48 1.95
N ARG A 28 7.46 22.11 2.92
CA ARG A 28 6.85 22.96 3.93
C ARG A 28 6.20 24.23 3.37
N GLN A 29 6.55 24.63 2.14
CA GLN A 29 5.95 25.80 1.50
C GLN A 29 4.60 25.47 0.83
N THR A 30 4.28 24.19 0.63
CA THR A 30 3.12 23.72 -0.13
C THR A 30 2.28 22.69 0.64
N SER A 31 2.12 22.92 1.94
CA SER A 31 1.28 22.11 2.84
C SER A 31 0.17 22.95 3.47
N TRP A 32 -1.07 22.45 3.44
CA TRP A 32 -2.27 23.11 3.98
C TRP A 32 -3.21 22.10 4.64
N ARG A 33 -4.29 22.58 5.26
CA ARG A 33 -5.19 21.74 6.07
C ARG A 33 -5.76 20.51 5.34
N GLN A 34 -5.95 20.59 4.02
CA GLN A 34 -6.55 19.54 3.20
C GLN A 34 -5.61 18.99 2.13
N GLY A 35 -4.33 19.37 2.15
CA GLY A 35 -3.36 18.78 1.22
C GLY A 35 -1.92 19.01 1.64
N ALA A 36 -1.05 18.12 1.17
CA ALA A 36 0.37 18.21 1.37
C ALA A 36 1.09 17.80 0.10
N VAL A 37 2.20 18.47 -0.19
CA VAL A 37 3.14 18.07 -1.23
C VAL A 37 4.38 17.47 -0.57
N LEU A 38 4.77 16.30 -1.05
CA LEU A 38 6.02 15.66 -0.71
C LEU A 38 6.99 15.83 -1.88
N ALA A 39 8.25 16.09 -1.56
CA ALA A 39 9.34 16.09 -2.52
C ALA A 39 10.33 14.98 -2.14
N PHE A 40 10.63 14.10 -3.09
CA PHE A 40 11.61 13.05 -2.92
C PHE A 40 12.34 12.84 -4.23
N GLU A 41 13.65 13.12 -4.23
CA GLU A 41 14.47 13.18 -5.45
C GLU A 41 13.78 14.07 -6.52
N ASP A 42 13.63 13.57 -7.75
CA ASP A 42 12.97 14.25 -8.86
C ASP A 42 11.44 14.05 -8.89
N ASN A 43 10.86 13.45 -7.85
CA ASN A 43 9.43 13.20 -7.78
C ASN A 43 8.73 14.11 -6.78
N ARG A 44 7.47 14.42 -7.10
CA ARG A 44 6.56 15.12 -6.20
C ARG A 44 5.29 14.32 -6.04
N ALA A 45 4.81 14.20 -4.81
CA ALA A 45 3.52 13.61 -4.51
C ALA A 45 2.58 14.65 -3.89
N LEU A 46 1.45 14.90 -4.53
CA LEU A 46 0.34 15.65 -3.96
C LEU A 46 -0.63 14.66 -3.31
N VAL A 47 -0.81 14.79 -2.00
CA VAL A 47 -1.81 14.06 -1.23
C VAL A 47 -2.84 15.07 -0.74
N ARG A 48 -4.09 14.93 -1.18
CA ARG A 48 -5.19 15.82 -0.77
C ARG A 48 -6.39 15.04 -0.24
N ALA A 49 -7.07 15.62 0.75
CA ALA A 49 -8.29 15.11 1.31
C ALA A 49 -9.49 15.92 0.81
N ASP A 50 -10.57 15.21 0.53
CA ASP A 50 -11.89 15.75 0.28
C ASP A 50 -12.83 15.10 1.30
N LEU A 51 -13.16 15.86 2.34
CA LEU A 51 -13.98 15.37 3.45
C LEU A 51 -15.44 15.15 3.04
N GLU A 52 -15.94 15.94 2.10
CA GLU A 52 -17.32 15.87 1.61
C GLU A 52 -17.50 14.67 0.68
N ALA A 53 -16.59 14.50 -0.28
CA ALA A 53 -16.57 13.32 -1.15
C ALA A 53 -16.10 12.06 -0.41
N ARG A 54 -15.54 12.19 0.80
CA ARG A 54 -14.93 11.11 1.60
C ARG A 54 -13.84 10.38 0.82
N LYS A 55 -12.93 11.16 0.24
CA LYS A 55 -11.83 10.66 -0.61
C LYS A 55 -10.48 11.24 -0.22
N LEU A 56 -9.44 10.42 -0.29
CA LEU A 56 -8.07 10.90 -0.45
C LEU A 56 -7.65 10.72 -1.90
N PHE A 57 -6.96 11.72 -2.44
CA PHE A 57 -6.35 11.67 -3.77
C PHE A 57 -4.84 11.76 -3.65
N ILE A 58 -4.16 10.88 -4.37
CA ILE A 58 -2.70 10.78 -4.40
C ILE A 58 -2.27 10.90 -5.87
N THR A 59 -1.55 11.97 -6.19
CA THR A 59 -1.00 12.21 -7.53
C THR A 59 0.50 12.31 -7.42
N ILE A 60 1.22 11.57 -8.26
CA ILE A 60 2.68 11.61 -8.28
C ILE A 60 3.15 11.97 -9.68
N THR A 61 4.06 12.92 -9.74
CA THR A 61 4.75 13.40 -10.95
C THR A 61 6.26 13.27 -10.77
N GLY A 62 7.01 13.31 -11.86
CA GLY A 62 8.48 13.11 -11.87
C GLY A 62 8.91 11.91 -12.71
N THR A 63 10.08 11.35 -12.43
CA THR A 63 10.71 10.29 -13.22
C THR A 63 10.05 8.93 -13.00
N GLU A 64 9.81 8.17 -14.08
CA GLU A 64 9.10 6.90 -13.99
C GLU A 64 9.80 5.87 -13.10
N ALA A 65 11.14 5.85 -13.12
CA ALA A 65 11.97 4.92 -12.37
C ALA A 65 11.73 4.99 -10.85
N THR A 66 11.54 6.20 -10.30
CA THR A 66 11.44 6.40 -8.84
C THR A 66 10.04 6.83 -8.38
N ARG A 67 9.14 7.19 -9.32
CA ARG A 67 7.72 7.52 -9.05
C ARG A 67 6.99 6.43 -8.26
N ARG A 68 7.21 5.16 -8.61
CA ARG A 68 6.58 3.99 -7.96
C ARG A 68 7.09 3.80 -6.53
N GLY A 69 8.38 4.08 -6.30
CA GLY A 69 8.98 4.07 -4.96
C GLY A 69 8.30 5.08 -4.04
N LEU A 70 8.14 6.33 -4.50
CA LEU A 70 7.44 7.36 -3.73
C LEU A 70 5.96 7.00 -3.49
N LEU A 71 5.27 6.42 -4.49
CA LEU A 71 3.89 5.93 -4.31
C LEU A 71 3.80 4.88 -3.22
N ASN A 72 4.72 3.92 -3.23
CA ASN A 72 4.76 2.88 -2.22
C ASN A 72 4.98 3.47 -0.82
N THR A 73 5.93 4.40 -0.65
CA THR A 73 6.16 5.06 0.65
C THR A 73 4.90 5.79 1.15
N VAL A 74 4.21 6.53 0.26
CA VAL A 74 2.95 7.19 0.61
C VAL A 74 1.87 6.19 1.04
N ARG A 75 1.68 5.12 0.27
CA ARG A 75 0.70 4.07 0.57
C ARG A 75 0.99 3.38 1.90
N MET A 76 2.26 3.04 2.16
CA MET A 76 2.68 2.41 3.41
C MET A 76 2.42 3.30 4.63
N GLN A 77 2.68 4.60 4.51
CA GLN A 77 2.40 5.53 5.60
C GLN A 77 0.89 5.66 5.86
N LEU A 78 0.08 5.75 4.80
CA LEU A 78 -1.38 5.79 4.92
C LEU A 78 -1.93 4.49 5.52
N HIS A 79 -1.43 3.34 5.08
CA HIS A 79 -1.79 2.04 5.63
C HIS A 79 -1.51 1.97 7.15
N ALA A 80 -0.32 2.41 7.59
CA ALA A 80 0.02 2.45 9.01
C ALA A 80 -0.93 3.34 9.82
N ILE A 81 -1.36 4.47 9.26
CA ILE A 81 -2.36 5.36 9.89
C ILE A 81 -3.73 4.70 9.92
N HIS A 82 -4.18 4.08 8.82
CA HIS A 82 -5.47 3.39 8.76
C HIS A 82 -5.56 2.24 9.75
N ALA A 83 -4.47 1.49 9.94
CA ALA A 83 -4.41 0.37 10.88
C ALA A 83 -4.68 0.77 12.35
N THR A 84 -4.59 2.06 12.69
CA THR A 84 -4.92 2.53 14.05
C THR A 84 -6.40 2.85 14.25
N PHE A 85 -7.20 2.87 13.17
CA PHE A 85 -8.64 3.11 13.27
C PHE A 85 -9.37 1.77 13.29
N PRO A 86 -10.09 1.44 14.37
CA PRO A 86 -10.93 0.25 14.39
C PRO A 86 -12.07 0.45 13.37
N ASN A 87 -12.31 -0.56 12.53
CA ASN A 87 -13.44 -0.62 11.61
C ASN A 87 -13.60 0.63 10.72
N LEU A 88 -12.55 1.00 10.00
CA LEU A 88 -12.63 2.06 8.98
C LEU A 88 -12.79 1.42 7.58
N PRO A 89 -14.01 1.24 7.05
CA PRO A 89 -14.20 0.66 5.73
C PRO A 89 -13.68 1.62 4.65
N ARG A 90 -12.71 1.13 3.86
CA ARG A 90 -12.07 1.88 2.79
C ARG A 90 -11.66 0.99 1.63
N THR A 91 -11.59 1.56 0.44
CA THR A 91 -11.08 0.89 -0.76
C THR A 91 -10.08 1.78 -1.50
N GLU A 92 -8.96 1.19 -1.91
CA GLU A 92 -8.05 1.84 -2.86
C GLU A 92 -8.59 1.67 -4.27
N GLN A 93 -8.58 2.76 -5.03
CA GLN A 93 -9.23 2.93 -6.32
C GLN A 93 -8.21 3.47 -7.33
N ILE A 94 -8.09 2.80 -8.46
CA ILE A 94 -7.22 3.20 -9.58
C ILE A 94 -8.10 3.90 -10.62
N PRO A 95 -7.75 5.12 -11.05
CA PRO A 95 -8.45 5.77 -12.15
C PRO A 95 -8.22 5.00 -13.45
N ILE A 96 -9.28 4.81 -14.22
CA ILE A 96 -9.21 4.16 -15.53
C ILE A 96 -8.60 5.16 -16.53
N PRO A 97 -7.57 4.76 -17.32
CA PRO A 97 -6.99 5.60 -18.35
C PRO A 97 -8.07 6.16 -19.28
N ASP A 98 -7.90 7.43 -19.68
CA ASP A 98 -8.80 8.16 -20.57
C ASP A 98 -10.27 8.31 -20.08
N GLN A 99 -10.56 7.90 -18.85
CA GLN A 99 -11.88 7.99 -18.21
C GLN A 99 -11.77 8.60 -16.81
N PRO A 100 -11.60 9.93 -16.69
CA PRO A 100 -11.16 10.59 -15.46
C PRO A 100 -12.10 10.43 -14.25
N ASP A 101 -13.38 10.17 -14.50
CA ASP A 101 -14.41 10.00 -13.46
C ASP A 101 -14.63 8.54 -13.04
N LYS A 102 -14.02 7.58 -13.77
CA LYS A 102 -14.19 6.15 -13.52
C LYS A 102 -12.98 5.58 -12.81
N THR A 103 -13.26 4.71 -11.85
CA THR A 103 -12.23 4.04 -11.06
C THR A 103 -12.55 2.56 -10.91
N ILE A 104 -11.51 1.75 -10.74
CA ILE A 104 -11.61 0.34 -10.41
C ILE A 104 -10.85 0.03 -9.12
N ALA A 105 -11.42 -0.86 -8.31
CA ALA A 105 -10.82 -1.22 -7.04
C ALA A 105 -9.50 -1.97 -7.27
N TYR A 106 -8.42 -1.47 -6.66
CA TYR A 106 -7.09 -2.05 -6.80
C TYR A 106 -7.03 -3.53 -6.35
N HIS A 107 -7.76 -3.88 -5.28
CA HIS A 107 -7.84 -5.27 -4.81
C HIS A 107 -8.51 -6.19 -5.83
N ALA A 108 -9.50 -5.69 -6.60
CA ALA A 108 -10.17 -6.49 -7.63
C ALA A 108 -9.20 -6.82 -8.77
N LEU A 109 -8.37 -5.85 -9.18
CA LEU A 109 -7.31 -6.07 -10.17
C LEU A 109 -6.25 -7.08 -9.66
N CYS A 110 -5.86 -7.01 -8.40
CA CYS A 110 -4.96 -8.01 -7.80
C CYS A 110 -5.58 -9.42 -7.84
N ASN A 111 -6.87 -9.55 -7.57
CA ASN A 111 -7.58 -10.84 -7.63
C ASN A 111 -7.66 -11.39 -9.06
N LEU A 112 -7.82 -10.53 -10.07
CA LEU A 112 -7.81 -10.92 -11.48
C LEU A 112 -6.42 -11.42 -11.89
N GLU A 113 -5.36 -10.69 -11.52
CA GLU A 113 -3.98 -11.11 -11.82
C GLU A 113 -3.64 -12.45 -11.14
N ALA A 114 -4.04 -12.64 -9.88
CA ALA A 114 -3.82 -13.90 -9.17
C ALA A 114 -4.51 -15.10 -9.84
N LYS A 115 -5.57 -14.86 -10.63
CA LYS A 115 -6.26 -15.86 -11.45
C LYS A 115 -5.68 -15.98 -12.87
N GLY A 116 -4.62 -15.24 -13.20
CA GLY A 116 -4.02 -15.22 -14.54
C GLY A 116 -4.87 -14.49 -15.58
N ILE A 117 -5.84 -13.66 -15.17
CA ILE A 117 -6.70 -12.91 -16.08
C ILE A 117 -5.98 -11.64 -16.50
N GLU A 118 -5.65 -11.52 -17.78
CA GLU A 118 -4.96 -10.34 -18.32
C GLU A 118 -5.91 -9.23 -18.77
N ARG A 119 -7.05 -9.62 -19.36
CA ARG A 119 -8.10 -8.69 -19.79
C ARG A 119 -9.42 -9.03 -19.13
N HIS A 120 -10.12 -8.01 -18.67
CA HIS A 120 -11.40 -8.16 -17.98
C HIS A 120 -12.35 -7.04 -18.40
N TYR A 121 -13.53 -7.41 -18.89
CA TYR A 121 -14.60 -6.45 -19.09
C TYR A 121 -15.22 -6.10 -17.73
N ASP A 122 -15.14 -4.84 -17.35
CA ASP A 122 -15.77 -4.32 -16.15
C ASP A 122 -17.17 -3.77 -16.49
N PRO A 123 -18.25 -4.45 -16.08
CA PRO A 123 -19.61 -4.04 -16.41
C PRO A 123 -20.04 -2.75 -15.71
N VAL A 124 -19.39 -2.36 -14.60
CA VAL A 124 -19.73 -1.13 -13.88
C VAL A 124 -19.25 0.10 -14.66
N ASN A 125 -18.05 -0.01 -15.23
CA ASN A 125 -17.44 1.08 -15.98
C ASN A 125 -17.63 0.95 -17.50
N ASP A 126 -18.23 -0.14 -17.99
CA ASP A 126 -18.46 -0.42 -19.41
C ASP A 126 -17.17 -0.28 -20.24
N VAL A 127 -16.14 -1.01 -19.83
CA VAL A 127 -14.81 -0.91 -20.44
C VAL A 127 -14.03 -2.23 -20.28
N GLU A 128 -13.23 -2.55 -21.29
CA GLU A 128 -12.24 -3.62 -21.21
C GLU A 128 -10.97 -3.12 -20.52
N LEU A 129 -10.59 -3.77 -19.43
CA LEU A 129 -9.43 -3.42 -18.61
C LEU A 129 -8.23 -4.28 -18.99
N ASP A 130 -7.06 -3.66 -19.17
CA ASP A 130 -5.77 -4.35 -19.13
C ASP A 130 -5.25 -4.38 -17.68
N VAL A 131 -5.31 -5.56 -17.07
CA VAL A 131 -4.99 -5.76 -15.64
C VAL A 131 -3.53 -5.45 -15.37
N LYS A 132 -2.62 -5.88 -16.25
CA LYS A 132 -1.17 -5.68 -16.08
C LYS A 132 -0.81 -4.21 -16.22
N GLN A 133 -1.36 -3.51 -17.21
CA GLN A 133 -1.12 -2.10 -17.44
C GLN A 133 -1.58 -1.25 -16.24
N LEU A 134 -2.79 -1.51 -15.73
CA LEU A 134 -3.34 -0.78 -14.59
C LEU A 134 -2.51 -0.97 -13.32
N LEU A 135 -2.08 -2.20 -13.05
CA LEU A 135 -1.28 -2.52 -11.86
C LEU A 135 0.16 -2.02 -11.98
N ALA A 136 0.77 -2.09 -13.17
CA ALA A 136 2.14 -1.62 -13.41
C ALA A 136 2.32 -0.11 -13.12
N GLY A 137 1.25 0.68 -13.32
CA GLY A 137 1.24 2.10 -13.00
C GLY A 137 1.21 2.42 -11.49
N ILE A 138 0.91 1.43 -10.65
CA ILE A 138 0.81 1.58 -9.19
C ILE A 138 2.00 0.94 -8.49
N GLU A 139 2.30 -0.32 -8.82
CA GLU A 139 3.24 -1.12 -8.04
C GLU A 139 3.81 -2.27 -8.86
N THR A 140 5.10 -2.57 -8.69
CA THR A 140 5.72 -3.71 -9.36
C THR A 140 5.16 -5.02 -8.81
N PRO A 141 5.24 -6.14 -9.57
CA PRO A 141 4.86 -7.45 -9.05
C PRO A 141 5.58 -7.82 -7.74
N ALA A 142 6.86 -7.48 -7.61
CA ALA A 142 7.65 -7.75 -6.41
C ALA A 142 7.11 -7.00 -5.18
N LEU A 143 6.88 -5.68 -5.29
CA LEU A 143 6.32 -4.89 -4.19
C LEU A 143 4.90 -5.34 -3.84
N ARG A 144 4.09 -5.72 -4.83
CA ARG A 144 2.76 -6.29 -4.58
C ARG A 144 2.80 -7.58 -3.78
N ARG A 145 3.73 -8.48 -4.10
CA ARG A 145 3.93 -9.72 -3.32
C ARG A 145 4.34 -9.38 -1.89
N GLU A 146 5.31 -8.48 -1.70
CA GLU A 146 5.72 -8.02 -0.37
C GLU A 146 4.53 -7.50 0.44
N ARG A 147 3.71 -6.61 -0.13
CA ARG A 147 2.53 -6.06 0.54
C ARG A 147 1.51 -7.14 0.92
N GLN A 148 1.23 -8.08 0.02
CA GLN A 148 0.30 -9.18 0.29
C GLN A 148 0.79 -10.07 1.45
N VAL A 149 2.09 -10.39 1.47
CA VAL A 149 2.72 -11.15 2.56
C VAL A 149 2.65 -10.37 3.88
N GLN A 150 2.94 -9.06 3.84
CA GLN A 150 2.83 -8.20 5.00
C GLN A 150 1.40 -8.17 5.56
N GLU A 151 0.39 -8.03 4.71
CA GLU A 151 -1.03 -8.03 5.12
C GLU A 151 -1.44 -9.36 5.77
N LEU A 152 -1.00 -10.49 5.21
CA LEU A 152 -1.24 -11.81 5.79
C LEU A 152 -0.57 -11.97 7.17
N LEU A 153 0.70 -11.57 7.30
CA LEU A 153 1.40 -11.62 8.59
C LEU A 153 0.73 -10.73 9.65
N LEU A 154 0.27 -9.55 9.23
CA LEU A 154 -0.45 -8.64 10.11
C LEU A 154 -1.82 -9.18 10.52
N ALA A 155 -2.47 -10.00 9.70
CA ALA A 155 -3.74 -10.63 10.05
C ALA A 155 -3.55 -11.84 10.98
N GLU A 156 -2.58 -12.72 10.66
CA GLU A 156 -2.53 -14.08 11.23
C GLU A 156 -1.58 -14.22 12.44
N PHE A 157 -0.58 -13.35 12.61
CA PHE A 157 0.46 -13.54 13.64
C PHE A 157 0.37 -12.50 14.76
N ASN A 158 0.72 -12.85 15.99
CA ASN A 158 1.05 -11.86 17.03
C ASN A 158 2.58 -11.59 17.04
N LEU A 159 3.08 -10.83 18.03
CA LEU A 159 4.53 -10.54 18.14
C LEU A 159 5.36 -11.80 18.37
N GLU A 160 4.93 -12.67 19.29
CA GLU A 160 5.61 -13.93 19.61
C GLU A 160 5.65 -14.87 18.40
N GLY A 161 4.52 -15.01 17.71
CA GLY A 161 4.43 -15.81 16.48
C GLY A 161 5.32 -15.24 15.37
N LEU A 162 5.44 -13.92 15.26
CA LEU A 162 6.36 -13.29 14.32
C LEU A 162 7.83 -13.58 14.67
N GLN A 163 8.18 -13.58 15.97
CA GLN A 163 9.51 -13.93 16.44
C GLN A 163 9.84 -15.40 16.16
N GLN A 164 8.89 -16.32 16.42
CA GLN A 164 9.04 -17.74 16.08
C GLN A 164 9.20 -17.93 14.57
N LEU A 165 8.43 -17.21 13.76
CA LEU A 165 8.57 -17.23 12.31
C LEU A 165 9.95 -16.74 11.84
N CYS A 166 10.50 -15.71 12.48
CA CYS A 166 11.85 -15.23 12.19
C CYS A 166 12.89 -16.31 12.52
N PHE A 167 12.78 -16.96 13.67
CA PHE A 167 13.63 -18.09 14.05
C PHE A 167 13.58 -19.22 13.03
N ASP A 168 12.38 -19.63 12.62
CA ASP A 168 12.14 -20.66 11.60
C ASP A 168 12.75 -20.32 10.23
N LEU A 169 12.96 -19.04 9.93
CA LEU A 169 13.51 -18.52 8.68
C LEU A 169 15.00 -18.15 8.80
N ASP A 170 15.63 -18.46 9.94
CA ASP A 170 17.02 -18.07 10.23
C ASP A 170 17.24 -16.55 10.07
N VAL A 171 16.30 -15.77 10.61
CA VAL A 171 16.34 -14.30 10.66
C VAL A 171 16.42 -13.87 12.11
N ASP A 172 17.46 -13.11 12.45
CA ASP A 172 17.59 -12.52 13.77
C ASP A 172 16.54 -11.40 13.96
N TYR A 173 15.52 -11.71 14.76
CA TYR A 173 14.41 -10.79 15.06
C TYR A 173 14.88 -9.52 15.76
N GLU A 174 15.91 -9.59 16.61
CA GLU A 174 16.41 -8.44 17.36
C GLU A 174 17.11 -7.43 16.43
N ASN A 175 17.69 -7.91 15.33
CA ASN A 175 18.31 -7.05 14.32
C ASN A 175 17.30 -6.37 13.37
N LEU A 176 16.02 -6.75 13.38
CA LEU A 176 14.99 -6.09 12.59
C LEU A 176 14.60 -4.75 13.23
N PRO A 177 14.62 -3.63 12.49
CA PRO A 177 14.23 -2.33 13.05
C PRO A 177 12.77 -2.27 13.53
N GLY A 178 12.55 -1.45 14.56
CA GLY A 178 11.22 -1.14 15.10
C GLY A 178 10.71 -2.13 16.14
N GLU A 179 9.80 -1.68 17.00
CA GLU A 179 9.35 -2.45 18.19
C GLU A 179 7.91 -2.95 18.07
N THR A 180 7.14 -2.41 17.12
CA THR A 180 5.75 -2.80 16.92
C THR A 180 5.65 -3.98 15.95
N LYS A 181 4.58 -4.79 16.08
CA LYS A 181 4.27 -5.87 15.13
C LYS A 181 4.31 -5.37 13.69
N ALA A 182 3.67 -4.23 13.42
CA ALA A 182 3.64 -3.64 12.08
C ALA A 182 5.00 -3.16 11.57
N ALA A 183 5.88 -2.69 12.45
CA ALA A 183 7.24 -2.36 12.07
C ALA A 183 8.06 -3.62 11.77
N LYS A 184 8.09 -4.58 12.71
CA LYS A 184 8.82 -5.85 12.56
C LYS A 184 8.37 -6.65 11.35
N THR A 185 7.05 -6.74 11.09
CA THR A 185 6.52 -7.42 9.90
C THR A 185 7.02 -6.76 8.62
N ARG A 186 6.96 -5.42 8.55
CA ARG A 186 7.44 -4.67 7.37
C ARG A 186 8.92 -4.92 7.12
N GLU A 187 9.72 -4.83 8.17
CA GLU A 187 11.17 -5.04 8.07
C GLU A 187 11.51 -6.48 7.71
N LEU A 188 10.83 -7.48 8.27
CA LEU A 188 11.00 -8.88 7.89
C LEU A 188 10.72 -9.09 6.39
N VAL A 189 9.59 -8.59 5.90
CA VAL A 189 9.19 -8.72 4.50
C VAL A 189 10.22 -8.06 3.58
N GLN A 190 10.64 -6.82 3.88
CA GLN A 190 11.66 -6.12 3.10
C GLN A 190 13.01 -6.83 3.17
N PHE A 191 13.41 -7.34 4.33
CA PHE A 191 14.65 -8.07 4.54
C PHE A 191 14.71 -9.34 3.68
N MET A 192 13.60 -10.08 3.62
CA MET A 192 13.46 -11.30 2.83
C MET A 192 13.37 -11.00 1.33
N GLY A 193 12.61 -9.96 0.95
CA GLY A 193 12.50 -9.48 -0.42
C GLY A 193 13.85 -9.09 -1.02
N ARG A 194 14.65 -8.28 -0.30
CA ARG A 194 16.01 -7.88 -0.72
C ARG A 194 16.96 -9.07 -0.92
N ARG A 195 16.72 -10.19 -0.25
CA ARG A 195 17.54 -11.42 -0.35
C ARG A 195 16.97 -12.45 -1.32
N GLY A 196 15.86 -12.17 -1.98
CA GLY A 196 15.18 -13.13 -2.85
C GLY A 196 14.57 -14.33 -2.10
N ARG A 197 14.38 -14.23 -0.78
CA ARG A 197 13.89 -15.30 0.08
C ARG A 197 12.38 -15.19 0.38
N LEU A 198 11.65 -14.34 -0.34
CA LEU A 198 10.22 -14.10 -0.09
C LEU A 198 9.37 -15.38 -0.24
N ASP A 199 9.78 -16.28 -1.14
CA ASP A 199 9.10 -17.56 -1.35
C ASP A 199 9.14 -18.48 -0.11
N GLU A 200 10.21 -18.43 0.69
CA GLU A 200 10.32 -19.20 1.94
C GLU A 200 9.27 -18.73 2.96
N LEU A 201 9.13 -17.40 3.08
CA LEU A 201 8.15 -16.76 3.95
C LEU A 201 6.71 -17.08 3.51
N GLU A 202 6.43 -17.01 2.20
CA GLU A 202 5.14 -17.41 1.64
C GLU A 202 4.83 -18.90 1.88
N SER A 203 5.83 -19.78 1.75
CA SER A 203 5.67 -21.21 1.99
C SER A 203 5.26 -21.49 3.45
N LYS A 204 5.89 -20.82 4.41
CA LYS A 204 5.52 -20.92 5.83
C LYS A 204 4.09 -20.43 6.09
N LEU A 205 3.67 -19.33 5.46
CA LEU A 205 2.30 -18.82 5.55
C LEU A 205 1.25 -19.79 4.98
N ARG A 206 1.58 -20.53 3.93
CA ARG A 206 0.68 -21.56 3.36
C ARG A 206 0.64 -22.82 4.24
N GLY A 207 1.75 -23.20 4.84
CA GLY A 207 1.85 -24.36 5.73
C GLY A 207 1.17 -24.17 7.10
N GLY A 208 1.07 -22.94 7.60
CA GLY A 208 0.47 -22.62 8.90
C GLY A 208 -1.07 -22.55 8.92
N ARG A 209 -1.76 -22.58 7.77
CA ARG A 209 -3.24 -22.52 7.69
C ARG A 209 -3.96 -23.82 8.15
N GLY A 210 -3.25 -24.74 8.81
CA GLY A 210 -3.74 -26.06 9.17
C GLY A 210 -3.54 -26.46 10.63
N MET A 211 -3.29 -25.52 11.54
CA MET A 211 -3.11 -25.80 12.97
C MET A 211 -4.01 -24.93 13.84
#